data_AF-A0A1X1R2V4-F1
#
_entry.id   AF-A0A1X1R2V4-F1
#
_cell.length_a   1.000
_cell.length_b   1.000
_cell.length_c   1.000
_cell.angle_alpha   90.00
_cell.angle_beta   90.00
_cell.angle_gamma   90.00
#
_symmetry.space_group_name_H-M   'P 1'
#
loop_
_entity.id
_entity.type
_entity.pdbx_description
1 polymer ?
#
loop_
_entity_poly.entity_id
_entity_poly.type
_entity_poly.pdbx_seq_one_letter_code
_entity_poly.pdbx_strand_id
1 'polypeptide(L)'
;MRNDAQTWLDTGTPTDEVIASRVEAVKATFKQAQDAAANRVAEAEADDEYAIAHPFGAILGYQDPAVEADIIFTQVCEFTEDEHKRYAEAYDRLKRQLDQDLFSYVSDMSDSFVDVVCSVLREIQDQTFSLSNMEEPHKRIRRIRSALIAFTSAVHSHQDQTLYQVKHKFDDGSDEHLAVKKLFNDIYSNCFAYRWLIELRHVMLHVNMDAFTVSMTARLHGDATIELGMSRYWMSKSSGVMKKAYKRTELEAMTEDPSVLDMIKDLQPAFGPLQDEIDAIMYPAAEVAEDAATVRTLIKRFNGRRGLYALQTGPGFTRRFRTPSFSQLDPRVLAFADQHEASDQQT
;
A
#
# COMPACT_ATOMS: atom_id res chain seq x y z
N MET A 1 -15.24 -56.24 -3.19
CA MET A 1 -16.37 -57.18 -3.42
C MET A 1 -16.02 -58.42 -4.26
N ARG A 2 -15.08 -58.40 -5.22
CA ARG A 2 -14.77 -59.59 -6.06
C ARG A 2 -13.88 -60.68 -5.41
N ASN A 3 -13.29 -60.44 -4.24
CA ASN A 3 -12.36 -61.39 -3.59
C ASN A 3 -13.01 -62.30 -2.52
N ASP A 4 -14.07 -61.85 -1.85
CA ASP A 4 -14.61 -62.58 -0.69
C ASP A 4 -15.43 -63.81 -1.09
N ALA A 5 -16.15 -63.73 -2.23
CA ALA A 5 -16.99 -64.83 -2.73
C ALA A 5 -16.17 -66.03 -3.25
N GLN A 6 -15.01 -65.77 -3.87
CA GLN A 6 -14.09 -66.83 -4.32
C GLN A 6 -13.49 -67.55 -3.12
N THR A 7 -13.09 -66.80 -2.09
CA THR A 7 -12.51 -67.33 -0.86
C THR A 7 -13.50 -68.21 -0.08
N TRP A 8 -14.80 -67.85 -0.06
CA TRP A 8 -15.84 -68.68 0.60
C TRP A 8 -16.14 -69.99 -0.12
N LEU A 9 -15.93 -70.05 -1.44
CA LEU A 9 -16.03 -71.29 -2.21
C LEU A 9 -14.85 -72.23 -1.93
N ASP A 10 -13.66 -71.68 -1.68
CA ASP A 10 -12.43 -72.47 -1.47
C ASP A 10 -12.21 -72.91 -0.01
N THR A 11 -12.65 -72.12 0.99
CA THR A 11 -12.42 -72.41 2.42
C THR A 11 -13.69 -72.66 3.24
N GLY A 12 -14.87 -72.57 2.62
CA GLY A 12 -16.18 -72.67 3.29
C GLY A 12 -16.69 -71.33 3.83
N THR A 13 -18.01 -71.26 4.07
CA THR A 13 -18.64 -70.06 4.65
C THR A 13 -18.11 -69.80 6.06
N PRO A 14 -17.82 -68.53 6.42
CA PRO A 14 -17.32 -68.19 7.75
C PRO A 14 -18.31 -68.65 8.83
N THR A 15 -17.80 -69.20 9.93
CA THR A 15 -18.61 -69.65 11.06
C THR A 15 -19.25 -68.46 11.78
N ASP A 16 -20.33 -68.71 12.52
CA ASP A 16 -21.03 -67.67 13.29
C ASP A 16 -20.09 -66.89 14.24
N GLU A 17 -19.07 -67.55 14.79
CA GLU A 17 -18.03 -66.93 15.61
C GLU A 17 -17.13 -65.97 14.81
N VAL A 18 -16.77 -66.31 13.58
CA VAL A 18 -15.99 -65.45 12.67
C VAL A 18 -16.82 -64.24 12.22
N ILE A 19 -18.13 -64.43 12.01
CA ILE A 19 -19.05 -63.32 11.69
C ILE A 19 -19.20 -62.41 12.92
N ALA A 20 -19.43 -62.96 14.11
CA ALA A 20 -19.58 -62.20 15.35
C ALA A 20 -18.31 -61.39 15.68
N SER A 21 -17.13 -62.00 15.59
CA SER A 21 -15.85 -61.29 15.79
C SER A 21 -15.61 -60.18 14.78
N ARG A 22 -15.95 -60.37 13.49
CA ARG A 22 -15.88 -59.32 12.48
C ARG A 22 -16.84 -58.16 12.77
N VAL A 23 -18.06 -58.47 13.20
CA VAL A 23 -19.06 -57.45 13.60
C VAL A 23 -18.58 -56.65 14.81
N GLU A 24 -18.02 -57.31 15.83
CA GLU A 24 -17.46 -56.63 17.00
C GLU A 24 -16.24 -55.77 16.63
N ALA A 25 -15.37 -56.24 15.74
CA ALA A 25 -14.26 -55.45 15.22
C ALA A 25 -14.75 -54.17 14.50
N VAL A 26 -15.78 -54.29 13.64
CA VAL A 26 -16.38 -53.13 12.96
C VAL A 26 -17.03 -52.16 13.97
N LYS A 27 -17.75 -52.66 14.98
CA LYS A 27 -18.31 -51.82 16.05
C LYS A 27 -17.22 -51.09 16.82
N ALA A 28 -16.11 -51.76 17.14
CA ALA A 28 -14.97 -51.15 17.82
C ALA A 28 -14.33 -50.05 16.97
N THR A 29 -14.12 -50.29 15.67
CA THR A 29 -13.61 -49.26 14.75
C THR A 29 -14.56 -48.08 14.61
N PHE A 30 -15.87 -48.34 14.50
CA PHE A 30 -16.87 -47.27 14.42
C PHE A 30 -16.90 -46.43 15.70
N LYS A 31 -16.86 -47.07 16.87
CA LYS A 31 -16.77 -46.38 18.16
C LYS A 31 -15.51 -45.54 18.26
N GLN A 32 -14.34 -46.08 17.88
CA GLN A 32 -13.10 -45.32 17.86
C GLN A 32 -13.16 -44.11 16.92
N ALA A 33 -13.77 -44.26 15.74
CA ALA A 33 -13.98 -43.16 14.81
C ALA A 33 -14.94 -42.10 15.36
N GLN A 34 -16.00 -42.53 16.05
CA GLN A 34 -16.96 -41.65 16.72
C GLN A 34 -16.30 -40.87 17.86
N ASP A 35 -15.53 -41.55 18.72
CA ASP A 35 -14.80 -40.91 19.83
C ASP A 35 -13.76 -39.92 19.29
N ALA A 36 -13.03 -40.27 18.23
CA ALA A 36 -12.08 -39.37 17.57
C ALA A 36 -12.77 -38.16 16.92
N ALA A 37 -13.97 -38.34 16.36
CA ALA A 37 -14.77 -37.25 15.81
C ALA A 37 -15.30 -36.32 16.92
N ALA A 38 -15.80 -36.90 18.03
CA ALA A 38 -16.26 -36.15 19.19
C ALA A 38 -15.13 -35.32 19.82
N ASN A 39 -13.94 -35.91 19.99
CA ASN A 39 -12.77 -35.18 20.50
C ASN A 39 -12.38 -34.00 19.61
N ARG A 40 -12.36 -34.18 18.28
CA ARG A 40 -12.06 -33.07 17.35
C ARG A 40 -13.11 -31.95 17.39
N VAL A 41 -14.38 -32.30 17.63
CA VAL A 41 -15.44 -31.30 17.79
C VAL A 41 -15.21 -30.52 19.10
N ALA A 42 -14.96 -31.23 20.20
CA ALA A 42 -14.68 -30.60 21.49
C ALA A 42 -13.42 -29.71 21.46
N GLU A 43 -12.35 -30.15 20.79
CA GLU A 43 -11.14 -29.34 20.57
C GLU A 43 -11.47 -28.08 19.76
N ALA A 44 -12.20 -28.21 18.66
CA ALA A 44 -12.58 -27.05 17.84
C ALA A 44 -13.53 -26.08 18.56
N GLU A 45 -14.43 -26.59 19.42
CA GLU A 45 -15.30 -25.76 20.26
C GLU A 45 -14.48 -25.03 21.33
N ALA A 46 -13.51 -25.69 21.96
CA ALA A 46 -12.61 -25.06 22.92
C ALA A 46 -11.73 -23.98 22.27
N ASP A 47 -11.23 -24.23 21.05
CA ASP A 47 -10.49 -23.22 20.27
C ASP A 47 -11.37 -22.01 19.97
N ASP A 48 -12.62 -22.22 19.56
CA ASP A 48 -13.60 -21.16 19.30
C ASP A 48 -13.91 -20.36 20.58
N GLU A 49 -14.12 -21.02 21.71
CA GLU A 49 -14.35 -20.35 23.01
C GLU A 49 -13.13 -19.54 23.45
N TYR A 50 -11.92 -20.08 23.27
CA TYR A 50 -10.67 -19.37 23.56
C TYR A 50 -10.52 -18.14 22.68
N ALA A 51 -10.76 -18.25 21.37
CA ALA A 51 -10.66 -17.12 20.44
C ALA A 51 -11.70 -16.03 20.71
N ILE A 52 -12.90 -16.40 21.17
CA ILE A 52 -13.93 -15.44 21.62
C ILE A 52 -13.47 -14.69 22.88
N ALA A 53 -12.81 -15.38 23.81
CA ALA A 53 -12.27 -14.78 25.04
C ALA A 53 -11.01 -13.93 24.80
N HIS A 54 -10.25 -14.20 23.73
CA HIS A 54 -8.99 -13.50 23.39
C HIS A 54 -9.05 -12.88 21.98
N PRO A 55 -9.95 -11.90 21.75
CA PRO A 55 -10.19 -11.35 20.42
C PRO A 55 -9.14 -10.32 19.96
N PHE A 56 -8.16 -9.97 20.79
CA PHE A 56 -7.22 -8.90 20.53
C PHE A 56 -5.77 -9.39 20.49
N GLY A 57 -4.98 -8.77 19.62
CA GLY A 57 -3.60 -9.17 19.41
C GLY A 57 -2.94 -8.44 18.25
N ALA A 58 -1.68 -8.76 18.00
CA ALA A 58 -0.95 -8.35 16.81
C ALA A 58 -0.96 -9.49 15.78
N ILE A 59 -1.19 -9.13 14.52
CA ILE A 59 -1.23 -10.04 13.39
C ILE A 59 -0.15 -9.63 12.39
N LEU A 60 0.67 -10.59 11.99
CA LEU A 60 1.62 -10.43 10.89
C LEU A 60 1.10 -11.14 9.65
N GLY A 61 0.95 -10.40 8.56
CA GLY A 61 0.78 -10.91 7.20
C GLY A 61 2.12 -10.97 6.47
N TYR A 62 2.49 -12.13 5.92
CA TYR A 62 3.73 -12.30 5.15
C TYR A 62 3.54 -13.28 3.99
N GLN A 63 4.45 -13.27 3.02
CA GLN A 63 4.47 -14.21 1.91
C GLN A 63 5.49 -15.32 2.16
N ASP A 64 5.11 -16.56 1.86
CA ASP A 64 6.01 -17.71 1.86
C ASP A 64 5.94 -18.39 0.49
N PRO A 65 7.01 -18.36 -0.32
CA PRO A 65 7.04 -19.00 -1.64
C PRO A 65 6.76 -20.51 -1.62
N ALA A 66 6.91 -21.18 -0.46
CA ALA A 66 6.63 -22.60 -0.32
C ALA A 66 5.12 -22.91 -0.17
N VAL A 67 4.28 -21.89 0.04
CA VAL A 67 2.86 -22.03 0.26
C VAL A 67 2.11 -21.37 -0.89
N GLU A 68 1.12 -22.05 -1.46
CA GLU A 68 0.21 -21.49 -2.46
C GLU A 68 -0.82 -20.56 -1.79
N ALA A 69 -0.35 -19.40 -1.31
CA ALA A 69 -1.16 -18.37 -0.68
C ALA A 69 -0.59 -16.97 -1.00
N ASP A 70 -1.46 -16.03 -1.35
CA ASP A 70 -1.08 -14.63 -1.62
C ASP A 70 -0.52 -13.92 -0.39
N ILE A 71 -1.03 -14.26 0.80
CA ILE A 71 -0.57 -13.78 2.10
C ILE A 71 -0.94 -14.79 3.20
N ILE A 72 -0.03 -15.00 4.14
CA ILE A 72 -0.21 -15.84 5.32
C ILE A 72 -0.34 -14.92 6.53
N PHE A 73 -1.45 -15.05 7.26
CA PHE A 73 -1.67 -14.35 8.51
C PHE A 73 -1.32 -15.24 9.70
N THR A 74 -0.53 -14.70 10.63
CA THR A 74 -0.24 -15.34 11.91
C THR A 74 -0.45 -14.36 13.05
N GLN A 75 -1.11 -14.78 14.12
CA GLN A 75 -1.10 -14.04 15.37
C GLN A 75 0.31 -14.11 15.97
N VAL A 76 0.90 -12.96 16.29
CA VAL A 76 2.25 -12.89 16.86
C VAL A 76 2.24 -12.63 18.36
N CYS A 77 1.15 -12.05 18.88
CA CYS A 77 0.95 -11.75 20.29
C CYS A 77 -0.55 -11.57 20.55
N GLU A 78 -1.01 -12.01 21.72
CA GLU A 78 -2.32 -11.64 22.25
C GLU A 78 -2.22 -10.36 23.08
N PHE A 79 -3.32 -9.61 23.16
CA PHE A 79 -3.44 -8.42 23.98
C PHE A 79 -4.63 -8.53 24.91
N THR A 80 -4.51 -7.90 26.07
CA THR A 80 -5.70 -7.55 26.85
C THR A 80 -6.51 -6.45 26.14
N GLU A 81 -7.76 -6.26 26.53
CA GLU A 81 -8.59 -5.16 26.02
C GLU A 81 -7.93 -3.79 26.27
N ASP A 82 -7.35 -3.60 27.46
CA ASP A 82 -6.65 -2.36 27.82
C ASP A 82 -5.39 -2.12 26.98
N GLU A 83 -4.59 -3.17 26.73
CA GLU A 83 -3.43 -3.07 25.84
C GLU A 83 -3.85 -2.75 24.41
N HIS A 84 -4.88 -3.44 23.90
CA HIS A 84 -5.41 -3.20 22.56
C HIS A 84 -5.88 -1.75 22.42
N LYS A 85 -6.69 -1.28 23.36
CA LYS A 85 -7.18 0.09 23.38
C LYS A 85 -6.05 1.11 23.43
N ARG A 86 -5.05 0.89 24.30
CA ARG A 86 -3.87 1.76 24.40
C ARG A 86 -3.12 1.87 23.07
N TYR A 87 -2.87 0.75 22.40
CA TYR A 87 -2.16 0.75 21.12
C TYR A 87 -3.01 1.37 20.00
N ALA A 88 -4.28 0.98 19.90
CA ALA A 88 -5.19 1.47 18.87
C ALA A 88 -5.40 2.99 18.98
N GLU A 89 -5.62 3.51 20.19
CA GLU A 89 -5.83 4.94 20.39
C GLU A 89 -4.58 5.77 20.11
N ALA A 90 -3.40 5.33 20.54
CA ALA A 90 -2.14 6.01 20.24
C ALA A 90 -1.84 6.01 18.74
N TYR A 91 -2.04 4.87 18.08
CA TYR A 91 -1.91 4.75 16.63
C TYR A 91 -2.90 5.65 15.89
N ASP A 92 -4.17 5.66 16.29
CA ASP A 92 -5.21 6.48 15.66
C ASP A 92 -4.94 7.98 15.82
N ARG A 93 -4.40 8.42 16.96
CA ARG A 93 -4.00 9.82 17.16
C ARG A 93 -2.87 10.23 16.24
N LEU A 94 -1.81 9.42 16.14
CA LEU A 94 -0.71 9.68 15.20
C LEU A 94 -1.18 9.64 13.75
N LYS A 95 -2.00 8.64 13.40
CA LYS A 95 -2.56 8.52 12.05
C LYS A 95 -3.39 9.75 11.69
N ARG A 96 -4.23 10.26 12.59
CA ARG A 96 -5.02 11.47 12.33
C ARG A 96 -4.19 12.74 12.16
N GLN A 97 -2.99 12.79 12.75
CA GLN A 97 -2.06 13.90 12.54
C GLN A 97 -1.42 13.77 11.15
N LEU A 98 -0.85 12.60 10.84
CA LEU A 98 -0.18 12.35 9.57
C LEU A 98 -1.14 12.33 8.36
N ASP A 99 -2.36 11.83 8.51
CA ASP A 99 -3.36 11.81 7.42
C ASP A 99 -3.85 13.21 7.01
N GLN A 100 -3.51 14.27 7.78
CA GLN A 100 -3.85 15.65 7.39
C GLN A 100 -2.98 16.18 6.26
N ASP A 101 -1.82 15.56 6.01
CA ASP A 101 -1.00 15.94 4.87
C ASP A 101 -1.45 15.23 3.58
N LEU A 102 -1.15 15.87 2.45
CA LEU A 102 -1.49 15.33 1.13
C LEU A 102 -0.39 14.40 0.57
N PHE A 103 0.57 13.95 1.39
CA PHE A 103 1.69 13.16 0.88
C PHE A 103 1.23 11.78 0.39
N SER A 104 0.39 11.10 1.17
CA SER A 104 -0.22 9.84 0.74
C SER A 104 -1.07 10.04 -0.52
N TYR A 105 -1.78 11.16 -0.62
CA TYR A 105 -2.54 11.52 -1.82
C TYR A 105 -1.67 11.69 -3.08
N VAL A 106 -0.45 12.25 -2.96
CA VAL A 106 0.51 12.31 -4.08
C VAL A 106 0.90 10.91 -4.54
N SER A 107 1.17 10.01 -3.59
CA SER A 107 1.52 8.61 -3.89
C SER A 107 0.36 7.88 -4.56
N ASP A 108 -0.86 8.01 -4.04
CA ASP A 108 -2.07 7.43 -4.64
C ASP A 108 -2.31 7.93 -6.07
N MET A 109 -2.09 9.23 -6.33
CA MET A 109 -2.24 9.77 -7.68
C MET A 109 -1.11 9.35 -8.62
N SER A 110 0.09 9.10 -8.10
CA SER A 110 1.19 8.50 -8.88
C SER A 110 0.82 7.09 -9.32
N ASP A 111 0.36 6.25 -8.38
CA ASP A 111 -0.06 4.88 -8.67
C ASP A 111 -1.26 4.86 -9.63
N SER A 112 -2.25 5.73 -9.41
CA SER A 112 -3.38 5.87 -10.32
C SER A 112 -2.95 6.28 -11.73
N PHE A 113 -1.96 7.16 -11.87
CA PHE A 113 -1.41 7.52 -13.18
C PHE A 113 -0.74 6.32 -13.86
N VAL A 114 0.09 5.57 -13.14
CA VAL A 114 0.75 4.36 -13.65
C VAL A 114 -0.28 3.31 -14.05
N ASP A 115 -1.32 3.08 -13.24
CA ASP A 115 -2.41 2.15 -13.53
C ASP A 115 -3.15 2.51 -14.82
N VAL A 116 -3.44 3.80 -15.03
CA VAL A 116 -4.06 4.28 -16.27
C VAL A 116 -3.15 4.02 -17.46
N VAL A 117 -1.85 4.28 -17.34
CA VAL A 117 -0.87 4.04 -18.41
C VAL A 117 -0.76 2.53 -18.72
N CYS A 118 -0.64 1.68 -17.69
CA CYS A 118 -0.59 0.23 -17.84
C CYS A 118 -1.87 -0.34 -18.43
N SER A 119 -3.03 0.18 -18.03
CA SER A 119 -4.32 -0.19 -18.60
C SER A 119 -4.40 0.13 -20.08
N VAL A 120 -4.01 1.36 -20.48
CA VAL A 120 -3.96 1.75 -21.90
C VAL A 120 -2.94 0.92 -22.67
N LEU A 121 -1.78 0.60 -22.08
CA LEU A 121 -0.78 -0.25 -22.70
C LEU A 121 -1.32 -1.65 -22.98
N ARG A 122 -2.07 -2.25 -22.03
CA ARG A 122 -2.73 -3.54 -22.23
C ARG A 122 -3.80 -3.48 -23.32
N GLU A 123 -4.63 -2.43 -23.35
CA GLU A 123 -5.60 -2.22 -24.44
C GLU A 123 -4.91 -2.17 -25.82
N ILE A 124 -3.72 -1.56 -25.87
CA ILE A 124 -2.89 -1.47 -27.08
C ILE A 124 -2.26 -2.83 -27.41
N GLN A 125 -1.80 -3.58 -26.42
CA GLN A 125 -1.19 -4.90 -26.60
C GLN A 125 -2.22 -5.94 -27.10
N ASP A 126 -3.45 -5.90 -26.58
CA ASP A 126 -4.52 -6.85 -26.89
C ASP A 126 -5.16 -6.62 -28.28
N GLN A 127 -4.57 -5.75 -29.10
CA GLN A 127 -4.95 -5.46 -30.49
C GLN A 127 -6.42 -5.06 -30.69
N THR A 128 -7.05 -4.49 -29.66
CA THR A 128 -8.36 -3.84 -29.79
C THR A 128 -8.19 -2.47 -30.45
N PHE A 129 -7.90 -2.48 -31.76
CA PHE A 129 -7.86 -1.26 -32.56
C PHE A 129 -8.77 -1.37 -33.75
N SER A 130 -9.65 -0.39 -33.89
CA SER A 130 -10.30 -0.12 -35.14
C SER A 130 -9.48 0.91 -35.92
N LEU A 131 -8.89 0.51 -37.05
CA LEU A 131 -8.18 1.43 -37.96
C LEU A 131 -9.10 2.51 -38.55
N SER A 132 -10.42 2.32 -38.46
CA SER A 132 -11.43 3.29 -38.86
C SER A 132 -11.89 4.22 -37.72
N ASN A 133 -11.52 3.94 -36.47
CA ASN A 133 -11.98 4.71 -35.32
C ASN A 133 -10.90 5.67 -34.81
N MET A 134 -10.81 6.84 -35.45
CA MET A 134 -9.85 7.89 -35.03
C MET A 134 -10.13 8.47 -33.64
N GLU A 135 -11.28 8.17 -33.02
CA GLU A 135 -11.66 8.68 -31.71
C GLU A 135 -11.07 7.85 -30.55
N GLU A 136 -10.79 6.56 -30.77
CA GLU A 136 -10.20 5.66 -29.76
C GLU A 136 -8.82 6.14 -29.25
N PRO A 137 -7.87 6.48 -30.14
CA PRO A 137 -6.57 7.03 -29.70
C PRO A 137 -6.73 8.33 -28.92
N HIS A 138 -7.63 9.24 -29.33
CA HIS A 138 -7.86 10.49 -28.61
C HIS A 138 -8.47 10.26 -27.23
N LYS A 139 -9.38 9.28 -27.07
CA LYS A 139 -9.89 8.87 -25.75
C LYS A 139 -8.78 8.34 -24.85
N ARG A 140 -7.88 7.50 -25.37
CA ARG A 140 -6.71 7.00 -24.64
C ARG A 140 -5.79 8.14 -24.19
N ILE A 141 -5.43 9.05 -25.10
CA ILE A 141 -4.63 10.24 -24.79
C ILE A 141 -5.29 11.11 -23.71
N ARG A 142 -6.61 11.37 -23.82
CA ARG A 142 -7.33 12.15 -22.82
C ARG A 142 -7.31 11.51 -21.43
N ARG A 143 -7.49 10.19 -21.32
CA ARG A 143 -7.40 9.49 -20.02
C ARG A 143 -6.02 9.65 -19.39
N ILE A 144 -4.95 9.42 -20.16
CA ILE A 144 -3.57 9.58 -19.67
C ILE A 144 -3.30 11.04 -19.26
N ARG A 145 -3.72 12.01 -20.08
CA ARG A 145 -3.59 13.44 -19.76
C ARG A 145 -4.34 13.84 -18.48
N SER A 146 -5.58 13.38 -18.32
CA SER A 146 -6.36 13.64 -17.11
C SER A 146 -5.70 13.06 -15.86
N ALA A 147 -5.17 11.84 -15.95
CA ALA A 147 -4.45 11.22 -14.84
C ALA A 147 -3.15 11.99 -14.49
N LEU A 148 -2.39 12.45 -15.49
CA LEU A 148 -1.20 13.28 -15.23
C LEU A 148 -1.55 14.62 -14.58
N ILE A 149 -2.64 15.27 -15.00
CA ILE A 149 -3.10 16.50 -14.37
C ILE A 149 -3.46 16.25 -12.91
N ALA A 150 -4.14 15.14 -12.61
CA ALA A 150 -4.48 14.79 -11.23
C ALA A 150 -3.22 14.61 -10.38
N PHE A 151 -2.25 13.83 -10.85
CA PHE A 151 -0.96 13.63 -10.18
C PHE A 151 -0.19 14.94 -9.96
N THR A 152 0.06 15.70 -11.02
CA THR A 152 0.82 16.96 -10.89
C THR A 152 0.07 18.01 -10.07
N SER A 153 -1.27 17.97 -10.05
CA SER A 153 -2.07 18.79 -9.13
C SER A 153 -1.95 18.34 -7.69
N ALA A 154 -1.87 17.04 -7.42
CA ALA A 154 -1.60 16.53 -6.07
C ALA A 154 -0.24 17.04 -5.56
N VAL A 155 0.81 17.00 -6.39
CA VAL A 155 2.15 17.53 -6.03
C VAL A 155 2.07 19.02 -5.68
N HIS A 156 1.39 19.83 -6.51
CA HIS A 156 1.23 21.26 -6.23
C HIS A 156 0.37 21.52 -4.99
N SER A 157 -0.72 20.77 -4.81
CA SER A 157 -1.62 20.91 -3.67
C SER A 157 -0.97 20.51 -2.36
N HIS A 158 -0.08 19.50 -2.37
CA HIS A 158 0.74 19.15 -1.21
C HIS A 158 1.54 20.35 -0.72
N GLN A 159 2.29 21.01 -1.59
CA GLN A 159 3.03 22.22 -1.23
C GLN A 159 2.12 23.32 -0.65
N ASP A 160 1.05 23.68 -1.37
CA ASP A 160 0.17 24.77 -0.95
C ASP A 160 -0.52 24.48 0.39
N GLN A 161 -1.02 23.26 0.58
CA GLN A 161 -1.74 22.90 1.79
C GLN A 161 -0.80 22.72 2.98
N THR A 162 0.38 22.14 2.78
CA THR A 162 1.36 22.05 3.86
C THR A 162 1.77 23.45 4.32
N LEU A 163 2.07 24.38 3.41
CA LEU A 163 2.39 25.76 3.80
C LEU A 163 1.23 26.46 4.49
N TYR A 164 0.00 26.22 4.04
CA TYR A 164 -1.21 26.74 4.68
C TYR A 164 -1.38 26.18 6.11
N GLN A 165 -1.19 24.88 6.30
CA GLN A 165 -1.29 24.21 7.60
C GLN A 165 -0.23 24.71 8.57
N VAL A 166 1.03 24.82 8.14
CA VAL A 166 2.13 25.35 8.97
C VAL A 166 1.84 26.79 9.36
N LYS A 167 1.43 27.64 8.41
CA LYS A 167 1.03 29.02 8.67
C LYS A 167 -0.13 29.11 9.67
N HIS A 168 -1.09 28.20 9.61
CA HIS A 168 -2.21 28.19 10.55
C HIS A 168 -1.82 27.66 11.93
N LYS A 169 -0.89 26.70 12.01
CA LYS A 169 -0.44 26.10 13.27
C LYS A 169 0.55 27.00 14.03
N PHE A 170 1.49 27.63 13.33
CA PHE A 170 2.62 28.37 13.91
C PHE A 170 2.63 29.87 13.57
N ASP A 171 1.57 30.41 12.98
CA ASP A 171 1.47 31.78 12.45
C ASP A 171 2.31 32.08 11.19
N ASP A 172 1.92 33.15 10.48
CA ASP A 172 2.57 33.58 9.25
C ASP A 172 3.93 34.23 9.53
N GLY A 173 5.00 33.53 9.17
CA GLY A 173 6.36 34.07 9.18
C GLY A 173 7.14 33.73 10.44
N SER A 174 6.62 32.80 11.24
CA SER A 174 7.38 32.09 12.27
C SER A 174 8.56 31.31 11.70
N ASP A 175 9.47 30.91 12.59
CA ASP A 175 10.65 30.12 12.23
C ASP A 175 10.24 28.80 11.55
N GLU A 176 9.17 28.16 12.02
CA GLU A 176 8.59 26.93 11.44
C GLU A 176 8.03 27.17 10.04
N HIS A 177 7.24 28.25 9.84
CA HIS A 177 6.70 28.60 8.52
C HIS A 177 7.83 28.89 7.53
N LEU A 178 8.86 29.64 7.95
CA LEU A 178 10.01 29.95 7.10
C LEU A 178 10.87 28.71 6.83
N ALA A 179 11.02 27.80 7.80
CA ALA A 179 11.74 26.55 7.63
C ALA A 179 11.05 25.65 6.59
N VAL A 180 9.74 25.39 6.69
CA VAL A 180 9.02 24.57 5.71
C VAL A 180 9.01 25.22 4.33
N LYS A 181 8.84 26.55 4.26
CA LYS A 181 8.97 27.28 3.00
C LYS A 181 10.34 27.12 2.36
N LYS A 182 11.41 27.09 3.17
CA LYS A 182 12.76 26.82 2.69
C LYS A 182 12.88 25.39 2.15
N LEU A 183 12.32 24.38 2.82
CA LEU A 183 12.32 23.00 2.31
C LEU A 183 11.71 22.88 0.91
N PHE A 184 10.55 23.50 0.68
CA PHE A 184 9.92 23.53 -0.65
C PHE A 184 10.74 24.31 -1.69
N ASN A 185 11.39 25.41 -1.30
CA ASN A 185 12.30 26.12 -2.20
C ASN A 185 13.54 25.29 -2.54
N ASP A 186 14.06 24.52 -1.58
CA ASP A 186 15.24 23.67 -1.75
C ASP A 186 14.92 22.50 -2.69
N ILE A 187 13.81 21.77 -2.50
CA ILE A 187 13.41 20.71 -3.44
C ILE A 187 13.10 21.27 -4.84
N TYR A 188 12.43 22.43 -4.94
CA TYR A 188 12.20 23.09 -6.23
C TYR A 188 13.51 23.50 -6.92
N SER A 189 14.54 23.82 -6.14
CA SER A 189 15.84 24.21 -6.69
C SER A 189 16.68 23.01 -7.12
N ASN A 190 16.65 21.93 -6.33
CA ASN A 190 17.58 20.81 -6.42
C ASN A 190 16.99 19.58 -7.16
N CYS A 191 15.67 19.42 -7.19
CA CYS A 191 15.01 18.32 -7.88
C CYS A 191 14.43 18.79 -9.23
N PHE A 192 15.03 18.34 -10.33
CA PHE A 192 14.55 18.63 -11.67
C PHE A 192 13.10 18.17 -11.85
N ALA A 193 12.79 16.93 -11.43
CA ALA A 193 11.47 16.34 -11.57
C ALA A 193 10.39 17.15 -10.85
N TYR A 194 10.59 17.45 -9.57
CA TYR A 194 9.62 18.22 -8.76
C TYR A 194 9.27 19.55 -9.42
N ARG A 195 10.30 20.34 -9.76
CA ARG A 195 10.12 21.65 -10.40
C ARG A 195 9.36 21.53 -11.71
N TRP A 196 9.82 20.68 -12.62
CA TRP A 196 9.26 20.64 -13.97
C TRP A 196 7.91 19.93 -14.04
N LEU A 197 7.57 19.03 -13.12
CA LEU A 197 6.22 18.49 -13.00
C LEU A 197 5.21 19.57 -12.57
N ILE A 198 5.59 20.46 -11.65
CA ILE A 198 4.78 21.62 -11.26
C ILE A 198 4.62 22.59 -12.43
N GLU A 199 5.70 22.91 -13.14
CA GLU A 199 5.62 23.80 -14.30
C GLU A 199 4.79 23.17 -15.44
N LEU A 200 4.95 21.86 -15.68
CA LEU A 200 4.18 21.14 -16.69
C LEU A 200 2.68 21.24 -16.42
N ARG A 201 2.26 21.05 -15.16
CA ARG A 201 0.86 21.28 -14.75
C ARG A 201 0.37 22.67 -15.15
N HIS A 202 1.14 23.70 -14.81
CA HIS A 202 0.76 25.07 -15.11
C HIS A 202 0.59 25.30 -16.61
N VAL A 203 1.52 24.79 -17.42
CA VAL A 203 1.43 24.90 -18.89
C VAL A 203 0.22 24.12 -19.43
N MET A 204 -0.01 22.89 -18.96
CA MET A 204 -1.16 22.09 -19.40
C MET A 204 -2.50 22.75 -19.07
N LEU A 205 -2.66 23.31 -17.86
CA LEU A 205 -3.91 23.89 -17.40
C LEU A 205 -4.20 25.29 -17.98
N HIS A 206 -3.16 26.08 -18.24
CA HIS A 206 -3.33 27.50 -18.56
C HIS A 206 -2.83 27.91 -19.94
N VAL A 207 -2.08 27.06 -20.64
CA VAL A 207 -1.43 27.41 -21.91
C VAL A 207 -1.76 26.42 -23.01
N ASN A 208 -1.27 25.18 -22.90
CA ASN A 208 -1.51 24.14 -23.90
C ASN A 208 -1.34 22.73 -23.33
N MET A 209 -2.35 21.88 -23.54
CA MET A 209 -2.33 20.45 -23.21
C MET A 209 -1.25 19.65 -23.96
N ASP A 210 -0.77 20.15 -25.10
CA ASP A 210 0.31 19.52 -25.87
C ASP A 210 1.70 19.71 -25.24
N ALA A 211 1.81 20.43 -24.13
CA ALA A 211 2.99 20.40 -23.26
C ALA A 211 3.29 19.00 -22.73
N PHE A 212 2.29 18.12 -22.71
CA PHE A 212 2.46 16.69 -22.45
C PHE A 212 2.21 15.89 -23.73
N THR A 213 3.27 15.24 -24.21
CA THR A 213 3.28 14.39 -25.39
C THR A 213 2.99 12.96 -25.00
N VAL A 214 2.11 12.32 -25.78
CA VAL A 214 1.75 10.90 -25.62
C VAL A 214 1.94 10.25 -26.98
N SER A 215 2.97 9.42 -27.11
CA SER A 215 3.21 8.62 -28.31
C SER A 215 2.84 7.17 -28.00
N MET A 216 2.00 6.57 -28.84
CA MET A 216 1.54 5.19 -28.68
C MET A 216 1.92 4.41 -29.93
N THR A 217 2.68 3.34 -29.78
CA THR A 217 3.06 2.46 -30.88
C THR A 217 2.47 1.08 -30.66
N ALA A 218 1.63 0.65 -31.60
CA ALA A 218 1.13 -0.72 -31.68
C ALA A 218 1.91 -1.48 -32.75
N ARG A 219 2.22 -2.76 -32.50
CA ARG A 219 2.91 -3.62 -33.46
C ARG A 219 2.11 -4.91 -33.65
N LEU A 220 2.04 -5.39 -34.90
CA LEU A 220 1.44 -6.69 -35.22
C LEU A 220 2.28 -7.84 -34.66
N HIS A 221 3.60 -7.65 -34.64
CA HIS A 221 4.60 -8.54 -34.06
C HIS A 221 5.56 -7.71 -33.21
N GLY A 222 5.62 -8.01 -31.91
CA GLY A 222 6.41 -7.28 -30.92
C GLY A 222 5.55 -6.53 -29.89
N ASP A 223 6.22 -5.90 -28.93
CA ASP A 223 5.57 -5.24 -27.81
C ASP A 223 5.00 -3.87 -28.21
N ALA A 224 3.84 -3.56 -27.65
CA ALA A 224 3.29 -2.22 -27.62
C ALA A 224 4.17 -1.30 -26.76
N THR A 225 4.26 -0.03 -27.14
CA THR A 225 4.95 0.99 -26.34
C THR A 225 4.11 2.25 -26.18
N ILE A 226 4.26 2.89 -25.02
CA ILE A 226 3.75 4.22 -24.74
C ILE A 226 4.93 5.07 -24.25
N GLU A 227 5.17 6.19 -24.92
CA GLU A 227 6.19 7.17 -24.53
C GLU A 227 5.49 8.46 -24.09
N LEU A 228 5.88 8.95 -22.91
CA LEU A 228 5.23 10.03 -22.19
C LEU A 228 6.26 11.14 -21.95
N GLY A 229 6.15 12.26 -22.66
CA GLY A 229 7.18 13.30 -22.67
C GLY A 229 6.67 14.68 -22.26
N MET A 230 7.54 15.47 -21.64
CA MET A 230 7.32 16.89 -21.43
C MET A 230 7.87 17.68 -22.63
N SER A 231 6.99 18.29 -23.44
CA SER A 231 7.39 18.99 -24.65
C SER A 231 8.22 20.24 -24.35
N ARG A 232 9.53 20.20 -24.62
CA ARG A 232 10.41 21.37 -24.43
C ARG A 232 9.97 22.55 -25.28
N TYR A 233 9.45 22.29 -26.47
CA TYR A 233 8.89 23.31 -27.34
C TYR A 233 7.75 24.06 -26.65
N TRP A 234 6.72 23.36 -26.18
CA TRP A 234 5.57 24.01 -25.53
C TRP A 234 5.91 24.61 -24.18
N MET A 235 6.80 23.97 -23.42
CA MET A 235 7.37 24.57 -22.20
C MET A 235 8.01 25.92 -22.54
N SER A 236 8.93 25.98 -23.52
CA SER A 236 9.61 27.22 -23.97
C SER A 236 8.67 28.36 -24.38
N LYS A 237 7.50 28.03 -24.94
CA LYS A 237 6.49 28.99 -25.41
C LYS A 237 5.61 29.55 -24.31
N SER A 238 5.57 28.91 -23.13
CA SER A 238 4.85 29.43 -21.98
C SER A 238 5.59 30.63 -21.39
N SER A 239 5.31 31.82 -21.92
CA SER A 239 6.03 33.05 -21.54
C SER A 239 5.85 33.45 -20.06
N GLY A 240 4.80 33.00 -19.39
CA GLY A 240 4.59 33.20 -17.95
C GLY A 240 5.46 32.28 -17.09
N VAL A 241 5.58 31.02 -17.50
CA VAL A 241 6.43 30.00 -16.87
C VAL A 241 7.89 30.25 -17.22
N MET A 242 8.30 30.19 -18.49
CA MET A 242 9.71 30.19 -18.89
C MET A 242 10.48 31.49 -18.68
N LYS A 243 9.81 32.64 -18.60
CA LYS A 243 10.48 33.90 -18.25
C LYS A 243 10.83 33.97 -16.76
N LYS A 244 10.10 33.23 -15.92
CA LYS A 244 10.27 33.18 -14.47
C LYS A 244 10.79 31.83 -13.97
N ALA A 245 10.84 30.83 -14.86
CA ALA A 245 11.18 29.46 -14.54
C ALA A 245 12.63 29.40 -14.06
N TYR A 246 12.77 28.95 -12.83
CA TYR A 246 14.07 28.72 -12.25
C TYR A 246 14.79 27.62 -13.02
N LYS A 247 16.08 27.83 -13.31
CA LYS A 247 16.95 26.93 -14.09
C LYS A 247 16.38 26.49 -15.46
N ARG A 248 15.68 27.38 -16.17
CA ARG A 248 15.23 27.13 -17.56
C ARG A 248 16.33 26.61 -18.49
N THR A 249 17.59 27.04 -18.25
CA THR A 249 18.76 26.65 -19.04
C THR A 249 19.06 25.16 -18.95
N GLU A 250 18.69 24.50 -17.83
CA GLU A 250 18.80 23.04 -17.71
C GLU A 250 17.88 22.34 -18.72
N LEU A 251 16.64 22.81 -18.89
CA LEU A 251 15.70 22.27 -19.89
C LEU A 251 16.10 22.61 -21.32
N GLU A 252 16.59 23.83 -21.55
CA GLU A 252 17.08 24.28 -22.87
C GLU A 252 18.31 23.49 -23.33
N ALA A 253 19.16 23.04 -22.41
CA ALA A 253 20.37 22.27 -22.71
C ALA A 253 20.08 20.80 -23.09
N MET A 254 18.88 20.29 -22.82
CA MET A 254 18.54 18.90 -23.16
C MET A 254 18.41 18.71 -24.67
N THR A 255 18.72 17.51 -25.16
CA THR A 255 18.57 17.17 -26.59
C THR A 255 17.21 16.57 -26.91
N GLU A 256 16.54 16.02 -25.90
CA GLU A 256 15.27 15.28 -26.02
C GLU A 256 14.25 15.78 -25.00
N ASP A 257 12.97 15.51 -25.26
CA ASP A 257 11.91 15.83 -24.31
C ASP A 257 12.02 14.93 -23.07
N PRO A 258 12.01 15.49 -21.85
CA PRO A 258 12.10 14.68 -20.63
C PRO A 258 10.96 13.66 -20.52
N SER A 259 11.30 12.44 -20.14
CA SER A 259 10.33 11.38 -19.85
C SER A 259 9.59 11.66 -18.55
N VAL A 260 8.25 11.74 -18.61
CA VAL A 260 7.41 12.00 -17.44
C VAL A 260 7.46 10.83 -16.46
N LEU A 261 7.56 9.58 -16.94
CA LEU A 261 7.67 8.42 -16.06
C LEU A 261 9.00 8.41 -15.29
N ASP A 262 10.09 8.79 -15.96
CA ASP A 262 11.39 8.90 -15.28
C ASP A 262 11.37 10.05 -14.26
N MET A 263 10.75 11.18 -14.59
CA MET A 263 10.57 12.26 -13.62
C MET A 263 9.76 11.83 -12.39
N ILE A 264 8.67 11.08 -12.57
CA ILE A 264 7.88 10.56 -11.44
C ILE A 264 8.72 9.61 -10.58
N LYS A 265 9.49 8.73 -11.21
CA LYS A 265 10.40 7.81 -10.51
C LYS A 265 11.49 8.57 -9.75
N ASP A 266 12.07 9.60 -10.34
CA ASP A 266 13.12 10.42 -9.73
C ASP A 266 12.59 11.32 -8.62
N LEU A 267 11.29 11.60 -8.59
CA LEU A 267 10.64 12.34 -7.51
C LEU A 267 10.57 11.51 -6.22
N GLN A 268 10.25 10.22 -6.30
CA GLN A 268 10.06 9.34 -5.13
C GLN A 268 11.19 9.43 -4.08
N PRO A 269 12.49 9.29 -4.43
CA PRO A 269 13.56 9.36 -3.43
C PRO A 269 13.76 10.75 -2.82
N ALA A 270 13.28 11.82 -3.46
CA ALA A 270 13.36 13.18 -2.94
C ALA A 270 12.16 13.53 -2.04
N PHE A 271 11.00 12.91 -2.29
CA PHE A 271 9.74 13.30 -1.65
C PHE A 271 9.60 12.75 -0.23
N GLY A 272 10.08 11.52 0.02
CA GLY A 272 10.08 10.93 1.38
C GLY A 272 10.87 11.75 2.39
N PRO A 273 12.17 12.04 2.16
CA PRO A 273 12.97 12.85 3.06
C PRO A 273 12.41 14.27 3.27
N LEU A 274 11.87 14.88 2.21
CA LEU A 274 11.17 16.17 2.33
C LEU A 274 10.03 16.07 3.35
N GLN A 275 9.21 15.02 3.24
CA GLN A 275 8.09 14.81 4.15
C GLN A 275 8.55 14.54 5.58
N ASP A 276 9.62 13.76 5.77
CA ASP A 276 10.18 13.50 7.11
C ASP A 276 10.65 14.80 7.79
N GLU A 277 11.30 15.70 7.04
CA GLU A 277 11.71 17.02 7.54
C GLU A 277 10.50 17.94 7.84
N ILE A 278 9.45 17.89 7.02
CA ILE A 278 8.20 18.63 7.27
C ILE A 278 7.52 18.09 8.53
N ASP A 279 7.41 16.78 8.67
CA ASP A 279 6.74 16.12 9.79
C ASP A 279 7.45 16.43 11.11
N ALA A 280 8.78 16.48 11.12
CA ALA A 280 9.57 16.87 12.30
C ALA A 280 9.32 18.34 12.75
N ILE A 281 9.05 19.24 11.81
CA ILE A 281 8.66 20.63 12.13
C ILE A 281 7.20 20.70 12.56
N MET A 282 6.32 20.00 11.85
CA MET A 282 4.88 20.00 12.08
C MET A 282 4.50 19.34 13.39
N TYR A 283 5.23 18.33 13.84
CA TYR A 283 4.90 17.52 15.01
C TYR A 283 6.11 17.44 15.96
N PRO A 284 6.38 18.52 16.72
CA PRO A 284 7.48 18.53 17.69
C PRO A 284 7.38 17.35 18.67
N ALA A 285 8.52 16.79 19.07
CA ALA A 285 8.57 15.60 19.93
C ALA A 285 7.75 15.76 21.22
N ALA A 286 7.65 16.97 21.78
CA ALA A 286 6.83 17.23 22.95
C ALA A 286 5.33 16.91 22.77
N GLU A 287 4.80 16.98 21.54
CA GLU A 287 3.40 16.70 21.23
C GLU A 287 3.13 15.21 20.96
N VAL A 288 4.11 14.47 20.42
CA VAL A 288 3.91 13.13 19.87
C VAL A 288 4.71 12.02 20.57
N ALA A 289 5.60 12.36 21.51
CA ALA A 289 6.51 11.41 22.14
C ALA A 289 5.80 10.23 22.83
N GLU A 290 4.71 10.49 23.55
CA GLU A 290 3.98 9.43 24.29
C GLU A 290 3.31 8.44 23.34
N ASP A 291 2.63 8.95 22.32
CA ASP A 291 1.96 8.13 21.32
C ASP A 291 3.00 7.37 20.47
N ALA A 292 4.08 8.04 20.05
CA ALA A 292 5.17 7.42 19.31
C ALA A 292 5.86 6.32 20.14
N ALA A 293 6.10 6.54 21.44
CA ALA A 293 6.65 5.53 22.34
C ALA A 293 5.72 4.32 22.51
N THR A 294 4.41 4.56 22.58
CA THR A 294 3.40 3.50 22.66
C THR A 294 3.36 2.68 21.36
N VAL A 295 3.40 3.34 20.19
CA VAL A 295 3.45 2.65 18.89
C VAL A 295 4.79 1.93 18.68
N ARG A 296 5.93 2.46 19.13
CA ARG A 296 7.21 1.71 19.15
C ARG A 296 7.12 0.44 19.99
N THR A 297 6.44 0.51 21.12
CA THR A 297 6.20 -0.67 21.96
C THR A 297 5.35 -1.70 21.22
N LEU A 298 4.34 -1.26 20.45
CA LEU A 298 3.57 -2.13 19.57
C LEU A 298 4.46 -2.76 18.47
N ILE A 299 5.30 -1.98 17.79
CA ILE A 299 6.22 -2.47 16.75
C ILE A 299 7.11 -3.60 17.29
N LYS A 300 7.61 -3.44 18.52
CA LYS A 300 8.43 -4.48 19.18
C LYS A 300 7.69 -5.81 19.36
N ARG A 301 6.35 -5.83 19.42
CA ARG A 301 5.55 -7.07 19.53
C ARG A 301 5.67 -7.96 18.29
N PHE A 302 6.09 -7.41 17.15
CA PHE A 302 6.34 -8.18 15.93
C PHE A 302 7.71 -8.89 15.91
N ASN A 303 8.54 -8.71 16.95
CA ASN A 303 9.82 -9.40 17.13
C ASN A 303 10.78 -9.26 15.93
N GLY A 304 10.76 -8.11 15.26
CA GLY A 304 11.61 -7.82 14.08
C GLY A 304 11.21 -8.55 12.79
N ARG A 305 10.12 -9.33 12.79
CA ARG A 305 9.59 -9.97 11.58
C ARG A 305 8.95 -8.92 10.68
N ARG A 306 9.31 -8.90 9.40
CA ARG A 306 8.78 -7.94 8.41
C ARG A 306 7.55 -8.49 7.69
N GLY A 307 6.62 -7.60 7.36
CA GLY A 307 5.40 -7.93 6.63
C GLY A 307 4.34 -6.85 6.82
N LEU A 308 3.10 -7.20 6.51
CA LEU A 308 1.93 -6.40 6.83
C LEU A 308 1.65 -6.54 8.33
N TYR A 309 1.65 -5.43 9.06
CA TYR A 309 1.32 -5.40 10.48
C TYR A 309 -0.15 -5.02 10.65
N ALA A 310 -0.86 -5.71 11.54
CA ALA A 310 -2.25 -5.42 11.84
C ALA A 310 -2.58 -5.67 13.31
N LEU A 311 -3.62 -5.00 13.80
CA LEU A 311 -4.25 -5.28 15.09
C LEU A 311 -5.46 -6.20 14.87
N GLN A 312 -5.52 -7.30 15.59
CA GLN A 312 -6.70 -8.15 15.67
C GLN A 312 -7.80 -7.43 16.45
N THR A 313 -9.03 -7.46 15.95
CA THR A 313 -10.20 -6.78 16.52
C THR A 313 -11.38 -7.73 16.76
N GLY A 314 -11.16 -9.03 16.68
CA GLY A 314 -12.19 -10.06 16.84
C GLY A 314 -11.62 -11.47 16.88
N PRO A 315 -12.44 -12.49 17.18
CA PRO A 315 -12.01 -13.89 17.21
C PRO A 315 -11.47 -14.33 15.85
N GLY A 316 -10.44 -15.19 15.85
CA GLY A 316 -9.78 -15.63 14.63
C GLY A 316 -8.87 -16.84 14.82
N PHE A 317 -8.31 -17.30 13.71
CA PHE A 317 -7.38 -18.43 13.63
C PHE A 317 -7.98 -19.79 14.07
N THR A 318 -9.30 -19.92 14.05
CA THR A 318 -10.00 -21.19 14.32
C THR A 318 -10.68 -21.73 13.06
N ARG A 319 -11.24 -22.94 13.15
CA ARG A 319 -11.97 -23.54 12.03
C ARG A 319 -13.18 -22.70 11.59
N ARG A 320 -13.89 -22.10 12.55
CA ARG A 320 -15.09 -21.28 12.33
C ARG A 320 -14.73 -19.83 12.05
N PHE A 321 -13.73 -19.29 12.73
CA PHE A 321 -13.21 -17.94 12.55
C PHE A 321 -11.85 -17.98 11.85
N ARG A 322 -11.83 -18.42 10.58
CA ARG A 322 -10.55 -18.65 9.88
C ARG A 322 -9.69 -17.40 9.75
N THR A 323 -10.33 -16.29 9.38
CA THR A 323 -9.67 -14.99 9.25
C THR A 323 -10.25 -14.08 10.32
N PRO A 324 -9.44 -13.58 11.27
CA PRO A 324 -9.91 -12.59 12.22
C PRO A 324 -10.36 -11.30 11.52
N SER A 325 -11.22 -10.53 12.18
CA SER A 325 -11.32 -9.10 11.90
C SER A 325 -10.00 -8.43 12.32
N PHE A 326 -9.49 -7.53 11.48
CA PHE A 326 -8.26 -6.80 11.77
C PHE A 326 -8.29 -5.37 11.24
N SER A 327 -7.47 -4.52 11.85
CA SER A 327 -7.15 -3.18 11.37
C SER A 327 -5.70 -3.14 10.94
N GLN A 328 -5.43 -2.84 9.67
CA GLN A 328 -4.08 -2.75 9.15
C GLN A 328 -3.37 -1.50 9.69
N LEU A 329 -2.10 -1.68 10.07
CA LEU A 329 -1.23 -0.60 10.49
C LEU A 329 -0.48 -0.05 9.28
N ASP A 330 -0.58 1.25 9.08
CA ASP A 330 0.00 2.00 7.97
C ASP A 330 1.53 2.06 8.14
N PRO A 331 2.32 1.58 7.15
CA PRO A 331 3.77 1.61 7.22
C PRO A 331 4.35 2.99 7.54
N ARG A 332 3.69 4.07 7.09
CA ARG A 332 4.16 5.44 7.33
C ARG A 332 4.04 5.84 8.79
N VAL A 333 2.89 5.54 9.41
CA VAL A 333 2.66 5.84 10.84
C VAL A 333 3.66 5.06 11.70
N LEU A 334 3.94 3.81 11.32
CA LEU A 334 4.93 2.97 11.99
C LEU A 334 6.35 3.54 11.83
N ALA A 335 6.73 3.96 10.62
CA ALA A 335 8.04 4.57 10.37
C ALA A 335 8.23 5.89 11.14
N PHE A 336 7.21 6.75 11.15
CA PHE A 336 7.21 7.99 11.92
C PHE A 336 7.43 7.72 13.42
N ALA A 337 6.67 6.78 14.00
CA ALA A 337 6.81 6.42 15.40
C ALA A 337 8.20 5.85 15.73
N ASP A 338 8.78 5.06 14.84
CA ASP A 338 10.12 4.47 15.03
C ASP A 338 11.24 5.52 14.98
N GLN A 339 11.10 6.55 14.13
CA GLN A 339 12.09 7.62 13.96
C GLN A 339 11.96 8.75 14.99
N HIS A 340 10.76 9.01 15.53
CA HIS A 340 10.54 10.05 16.53
C HIS A 340 10.88 9.57 17.94
N GLU A 341 12.18 9.53 18.26
CA GLU A 341 12.62 9.39 19.64
C GLU A 341 12.22 10.63 20.47
N ALA A 342 11.77 10.39 21.70
CA ALA A 342 11.73 11.46 22.67
C ALA A 342 13.17 11.95 22.83
N SER A 343 13.45 13.21 22.51
CA SER A 343 14.71 13.84 22.87
C SER A 343 14.82 13.78 24.39
N ASP A 344 15.45 12.72 24.90
CA ASP A 344 15.84 12.66 26.30
C ASP A 344 16.71 13.88 26.54
N GLN A 345 16.30 14.64 27.56
CA GLN A 345 16.90 15.88 28.01
C GLN A 345 18.43 15.78 27.97
N GLN A 346 19.06 16.49 27.04
CA GLN A 346 20.45 16.91 27.22
C GLN A 346 20.43 18.00 28.31
N THR A 347 20.50 17.56 29.56
CA THR A 347 20.96 18.37 30.70
C THR A 347 22.43 18.70 30.58
#